data_AF-A0AAN8AFK0-F1
#
_entry.id   AF-A0AAN8AFK0-F1
#
_cell.length_a   1.000
_cell.length_b   1.000
_cell.length_c   1.000
_cell.angle_alpha   90.00
_cell.angle_beta   90.00
_cell.angle_gamma   90.00
#
_symmetry.space_group_name_H-M   'P 1'
#
loop_
_entity.id
_entity.type
_entity.pdbx_description
1 polymer ?
#
loop_
_entity_poly.entity_id
_entity_poly.type
_entity_poly.pdbx_seq_one_letter_code
_entity_poly.pdbx_strand_id
1 'polypeptide(L)'
;MVSMLMELRQTFPNLCIEHTFPVRGHSYLPADRVFGRIEQKLRTIDTILLPQEYHALLQQFGNVYVYGTDWKAFDYKSATKECVKAQRSFKISEARMLDLSTNKVGMKVAYNGEYCFHSAPKRGKRWADLKPAILASQTTVKEAKKKDVVALLKAIGVSEAVSAFYSAALSDVNENAHQSDEDPE
;
A
#
# COMPACT_ATOMS: atom_id res chain seq x y z
N MET A 1 -7.42 -3.83 1.14
CA MET A 1 -7.12 -4.95 2.06
C MET A 1 -8.05 -6.14 1.83
N VAL A 2 -9.33 -6.12 2.24
CA VAL A 2 -10.22 -7.30 2.13
C VAL A 2 -10.32 -7.85 0.69
N SER A 3 -10.52 -6.99 -0.31
CA SER A 3 -10.59 -7.44 -1.71
C SER A 3 -9.32 -8.12 -2.19
N MET A 4 -8.15 -7.59 -1.80
CA MET A 4 -6.83 -8.14 -2.12
C MET A 4 -6.63 -9.52 -1.49
N LEU A 5 -6.98 -9.68 -0.21
CA LEU A 5 -6.88 -10.96 0.49
C LEU A 5 -7.86 -12.00 -0.08
N MET A 6 -9.05 -11.57 -0.51
CA MET A 6 -10.02 -12.45 -1.15
C MET A 6 -9.57 -12.91 -2.54
N GLU A 7 -8.92 -12.04 -3.32
CA GLU A 7 -8.28 -12.45 -4.59
C GLU A 7 -7.11 -13.40 -4.35
N LEU A 8 -6.24 -13.10 -3.37
CA LEU A 8 -5.12 -13.96 -3.02
C LEU A 8 -5.57 -15.39 -2.71
N ARG A 9 -6.70 -15.55 -2.02
CA ARG A 9 -7.31 -16.86 -1.78
C ARG A 9 -7.82 -17.53 -3.06
N GLN A 10 -8.29 -16.80 -4.07
CA GLN A 10 -8.64 -17.42 -5.36
C GLN A 10 -7.41 -18.03 -6.02
N THR A 11 -6.26 -17.37 -5.91
CA THR A 11 -4.97 -17.88 -6.41
C THR A 11 -4.48 -19.06 -5.57
N PHE A 12 -4.71 -19.04 -4.26
CA PHE A 12 -4.31 -20.08 -3.32
C PHE A 12 -5.53 -20.63 -2.57
N PRO A 13 -6.28 -21.58 -3.16
CA PRO A 13 -7.58 -22.02 -2.63
C PRO A 13 -7.49 -22.70 -1.25
N ASN A 14 -6.33 -23.24 -0.91
CA ASN A 14 -6.06 -23.87 0.39
C ASN A 14 -5.63 -22.87 1.48
N LEU A 15 -5.48 -21.59 1.14
CA LEU A 15 -5.07 -20.56 2.09
C LEU A 15 -6.24 -20.16 2.98
N CYS A 16 -6.16 -20.50 4.27
CA CYS A 16 -7.05 -19.98 5.30
C CYS A 16 -6.48 -18.67 5.84
N ILE A 17 -7.23 -17.56 5.69
CA ILE A 17 -6.82 -16.25 6.16
C ILE A 17 -7.77 -15.81 7.28
N GLU A 18 -7.29 -15.89 8.51
CA GLU A 18 -7.89 -15.26 9.68
C GLU A 18 -7.04 -14.05 10.06
N HIS A 19 -7.64 -12.87 10.13
CA HIS A 19 -6.95 -11.64 10.48
C HIS A 19 -7.48 -11.09 11.81
N THR A 20 -6.60 -11.00 12.79
CA THR A 20 -6.91 -10.42 14.09
C THR A 20 -6.41 -8.99 14.17
N PHE A 21 -7.31 -8.04 14.41
CA PHE A 21 -6.92 -6.65 14.60
C PHE A 21 -6.24 -6.47 15.96
N PRO A 22 -5.17 -5.67 16.04
CA PRO A 22 -4.42 -5.46 17.28
C PRO A 22 -5.28 -4.75 18.33
N VAL A 23 -5.14 -5.18 19.58
CA VAL A 23 -5.72 -4.51 20.74
C VAL A 23 -4.85 -3.31 21.11
N ARG A 24 -5.45 -2.13 21.28
CA ARG A 24 -4.73 -0.94 21.74
C ARG A 24 -4.12 -1.20 23.11
N GLY A 25 -2.83 -0.89 23.28
CA GLY A 25 -2.13 -0.96 24.56
C GLY A 25 -1.26 -2.20 24.79
N HIS A 26 -1.28 -3.19 23.89
CA HIS A 26 -0.49 -4.44 24.03
C HIS A 26 0.47 -4.72 22.85
N SER A 27 0.55 -3.82 21.88
CA SER A 27 1.30 -4.03 20.65
C SER A 27 2.73 -3.50 20.79
N TYR A 28 3.60 -4.29 21.44
CA TYR A 28 5.03 -4.25 21.18
C TYR A 28 5.32 -5.32 20.13
N LEU A 29 5.25 -4.94 18.85
CA LEU A 29 5.56 -5.89 17.78
C LEU A 29 7.08 -6.05 17.70
N PRO A 30 7.61 -7.26 17.47
CA PRO A 30 9.04 -7.45 17.24
C PRO A 30 9.59 -6.55 16.13
N ALA A 31 8.75 -6.22 15.13
CA ALA A 31 9.06 -5.27 14.06
C ALA A 31 9.39 -3.86 14.60
N ASP A 32 8.75 -3.41 15.68
CA ASP A 32 8.98 -2.09 16.27
C ASP A 32 10.42 -1.94 16.76
N ARG A 33 11.03 -3.03 17.28
CA ARG A 33 12.45 -3.04 17.67
C ARG A 33 13.38 -2.89 16.47
N VAL A 34 13.02 -3.50 15.35
CA VAL A 34 13.79 -3.41 14.10
C VAL A 34 13.71 -1.98 13.56
N PHE A 35 12.52 -1.38 13.56
CA PHE A 35 12.35 0.03 13.18
C PHE A 35 13.14 0.97 14.08
N GLY A 36 13.15 0.74 15.40
CA GLY A 36 13.96 1.54 16.31
C GLY A 36 15.47 1.47 16.02
N ARG A 37 15.99 0.29 15.64
CA ARG A 37 17.40 0.13 15.24
C ARG A 37 17.71 0.80 13.91
N ILE A 38 16.80 0.67 12.93
CA ILE A 38 16.91 1.35 11.63
C ILE A 38 16.94 2.86 11.84
N GLU A 39 16.04 3.39 12.66
CA GLU A 39 15.95 4.83 12.95
C GLU A 39 17.21 5.35 13.64
N GLN A 40 17.74 4.62 14.63
CA GLN A 40 19.02 4.96 15.27
C GLN A 40 20.15 5.06 14.25
N LYS A 41 20.20 4.15 13.28
CA LYS A 41 21.22 4.18 12.23
C LYS A 41 20.99 5.30 11.21
N LEU A 42 19.74 5.56 10.83
CA LEU A 42 19.39 6.68 9.96
C LEU A 42 19.80 8.02 10.57
N ARG A 43 19.67 8.20 11.89
CA ARG A 43 20.10 9.43 12.58
C ARG A 43 21.62 9.68 12.52
N THR A 44 22.43 8.67 12.22
CA THR A 44 23.89 8.82 12.06
C THR A 44 24.31 9.19 10.64
N ILE A 45 23.38 9.17 9.69
CA ILE A 45 23.65 9.48 8.29
C ILE A 45 23.16 10.90 8.01
N ASP A 46 24.08 11.80 7.69
CA ASP A 46 23.77 13.21 7.48
C ASP A 46 22.98 13.45 6.20
N THR A 47 23.20 12.66 5.15
CA THR A 47 22.58 12.87 3.85
C THR A 47 22.36 11.55 3.13
N ILE A 48 21.15 11.37 2.57
CA ILE A 48 20.81 10.27 1.68
C ILE A 48 20.25 10.89 0.40
N LEU A 49 20.90 10.62 -0.73
CA LEU A 49 20.59 11.20 -2.04
C LEU A 49 19.92 10.19 -2.97
N LEU A 50 20.15 8.90 -2.76
CA LEU A 50 19.67 7.84 -3.64
C LEU A 50 18.93 6.73 -2.89
N PRO A 51 17.85 6.14 -3.47
CA PRO A 51 17.13 5.02 -2.85
C PRO A 51 18.02 3.81 -2.53
N GLN A 52 19.08 3.59 -3.31
CA GLN A 52 20.03 2.51 -3.12
C GLN A 52 20.72 2.57 -1.75
N GLU A 53 20.95 3.77 -1.21
CA GLU A 53 21.52 3.96 0.12
C GLU A 53 20.54 3.49 1.21
N TYR A 54 19.24 3.80 1.05
CA TYR A 54 18.20 3.22 1.90
C TYR A 54 18.15 1.70 1.78
N HIS A 55 18.21 1.15 0.57
CA HIS A 55 18.21 -0.31 0.38
C HIS A 55 19.39 -0.97 1.10
N ALA A 56 20.60 -0.44 0.93
CA ALA A 56 21.80 -0.96 1.58
C ALA A 56 21.73 -0.88 3.11
N LEU A 57 21.10 0.16 3.65
CA LEU A 57 20.87 0.29 5.09
C LEU A 57 19.83 -0.72 5.59
N LEU A 58 18.69 -0.84 4.91
CA LEU A 58 17.60 -1.74 5.30
C LEU A 58 18.01 -3.22 5.18
N GLN A 59 18.84 -3.56 4.20
CA GLN A 59 19.39 -4.92 3.99
C GLN A 59 20.19 -5.44 5.18
N GLN A 60 20.74 -4.56 6.03
CA GLN A 60 21.48 -4.96 7.22
C GLN A 60 20.57 -5.52 8.32
N PHE A 61 19.27 -5.25 8.24
CA PHE A 61 18.28 -5.64 9.26
C PHE A 61 17.29 -6.70 8.75
N GLY A 62 17.30 -7.02 7.45
CA GLY A 62 16.42 -8.02 6.86
C GLY A 62 16.45 -8.05 5.33
N ASN A 63 15.51 -8.79 4.74
CA ASN A 63 15.38 -8.88 3.29
C ASN A 63 14.63 -7.65 2.73
N VAL A 64 15.21 -7.02 1.72
CA VAL A 64 14.62 -5.85 1.05
C VAL A 64 14.17 -6.27 -0.35
N TYR A 65 12.89 -6.03 -0.64
CA TYR A 65 12.30 -6.22 -1.96
C TYR A 65 12.02 -4.86 -2.60
N VAL A 66 12.67 -4.59 -3.73
CA VAL A 66 12.66 -3.30 -4.41
C VAL A 66 11.43 -3.19 -5.30
N TYR A 67 10.68 -2.10 -5.11
CA TYR A 67 9.54 -1.76 -5.93
C TYR A 67 9.94 -1.54 -7.39
N GLY A 68 9.18 -2.11 -8.33
CA GLY A 68 9.45 -2.04 -9.77
C GLY A 68 10.44 -3.10 -10.28
N THR A 69 11.25 -3.68 -9.40
CA THR A 69 12.19 -4.76 -9.71
C THR A 69 11.67 -6.10 -9.22
N ASP A 70 11.49 -6.25 -7.90
CA ASP A 70 11.11 -7.53 -7.27
C ASP A 70 9.58 -7.68 -7.18
N TRP A 71 8.86 -6.57 -7.10
CA TRP A 71 7.40 -6.57 -6.99
C TRP A 71 6.78 -5.33 -7.63
N LYS A 72 5.49 -5.44 -7.96
CA LYS A 72 4.69 -4.37 -8.58
C LYS A 72 3.46 -4.08 -7.72
N ALA A 73 3.03 -2.82 -7.71
CA ALA A 73 1.79 -2.42 -7.07
C ALA A 73 0.63 -2.58 -8.06
N PHE A 74 -0.54 -2.91 -7.53
CA PHE A 74 -1.77 -3.07 -8.30
C PHE A 74 -2.85 -2.13 -7.76
N ASP A 75 -3.64 -1.53 -8.66
CA ASP A 75 -4.74 -0.65 -8.31
C ASP A 75 -5.98 -1.45 -7.91
N TYR A 76 -5.95 -1.91 -6.66
CA TYR A 76 -7.08 -2.54 -6.00
C TYR A 76 -8.23 -1.58 -5.71
N LYS A 77 -7.99 -0.27 -5.67
CA LYS A 77 -9.02 0.71 -5.32
C LYS A 77 -10.03 0.80 -6.45
N SER A 78 -9.56 0.99 -7.68
CA SER A 78 -10.40 1.06 -8.86
C SER A 78 -11.09 -0.27 -9.14
N ALA A 79 -10.35 -1.38 -9.11
CA ALA A 79 -10.93 -2.73 -9.32
C ALA A 79 -12.01 -3.08 -8.28
N THR A 80 -11.82 -2.68 -7.01
CA THR A 80 -12.82 -2.89 -5.95
C THR A 80 -14.09 -2.09 -6.21
N LYS A 81 -13.99 -0.86 -6.72
CA LYS A 81 -15.17 -0.02 -7.04
C LYS A 81 -16.08 -0.70 -8.06
N GLU A 82 -15.50 -1.45 -9.00
CA GLU A 82 -16.25 -2.17 -10.03
C GLU A 82 -16.91 -3.45 -9.48
N CYS A 83 -16.21 -4.22 -8.66
CA CYS A 83 -16.64 -5.57 -8.25
C CYS A 83 -17.36 -5.64 -6.90
N VAL A 84 -17.09 -4.71 -5.98
CA VAL A 84 -17.56 -4.76 -4.58
C VAL A 84 -18.61 -3.66 -4.33
N LYS A 85 -19.58 -3.95 -3.47
CA LYS A 85 -20.60 -2.97 -3.06
C LYS A 85 -19.94 -1.78 -2.33
N ALA A 86 -20.34 -0.56 -2.71
CA ALA A 86 -19.88 0.67 -2.06
C ALA A 86 -20.40 0.77 -0.62
N GLN A 87 -21.71 0.55 -0.43
CA GLN A 87 -22.30 0.46 0.89
C GLN A 87 -22.18 -0.97 1.41
N ARG A 88 -21.34 -1.15 2.42
CA ARG A 88 -21.18 -2.44 3.12
C ARG A 88 -22.25 -2.55 4.18
N SER A 89 -22.81 -3.75 4.33
CA SER A 89 -23.74 -4.08 5.42
C SER A 89 -23.05 -4.18 6.80
N PHE A 90 -21.75 -3.91 6.87
CA PHE A 90 -20.92 -4.10 8.05
C PHE A 90 -19.78 -3.07 8.08
N LYS A 91 -19.37 -2.68 9.28
CA LYS A 91 -18.27 -1.73 9.50
C LYS A 91 -17.02 -2.49 9.93
N ILE A 92 -16.01 -2.52 9.06
CA ILE A 92 -14.73 -3.17 9.37
C ILE A 92 -14.05 -2.53 10.60
N SER A 93 -14.30 -1.25 10.88
CA SER A 93 -13.75 -0.56 12.06
C SER A 93 -14.20 -1.15 13.40
N GLU A 94 -15.32 -1.88 13.42
CA GLU A 94 -15.86 -2.54 14.62
C GLU A 94 -15.38 -3.99 14.72
N ALA A 95 -14.72 -4.52 13.68
CA ALA A 95 -14.21 -5.87 13.67
C ALA A 95 -12.99 -6.00 14.59
N ARG A 96 -12.98 -7.08 15.37
CA ARG A 96 -11.80 -7.57 16.11
C ARG A 96 -11.11 -8.69 15.35
N MET A 97 -11.87 -9.50 14.62
CA MET A 97 -11.34 -10.55 13.76
C MET A 97 -12.09 -10.59 12.44
N LEU A 98 -11.38 -10.95 11.37
CA LEU A 98 -11.93 -11.24 10.05
C LEU A 98 -11.60 -12.67 9.67
N ASP A 99 -12.59 -13.36 9.13
CA ASP A 99 -12.44 -14.66 8.49
C ASP A 99 -12.65 -14.48 6.99
N LEU A 100 -11.61 -14.78 6.22
CA LEU A 100 -11.61 -14.71 4.76
C LEU A 100 -11.40 -16.11 4.14
N SER A 101 -11.56 -17.18 4.92
CA SER A 101 -11.44 -18.58 4.50
C SER A 101 -12.58 -19.05 3.59
N THR A 102 -13.67 -18.28 3.51
CA THR A 102 -14.82 -18.55 2.65
C THR A 102 -14.96 -17.48 1.57
N ASN A 103 -15.90 -17.66 0.62
CA ASN A 103 -16.21 -16.61 -0.37
C ASN A 103 -16.97 -15.42 0.24
N LYS A 104 -17.32 -15.48 1.53
CA LYS A 104 -17.94 -14.42 2.30
C LYS A 104 -16.91 -13.85 3.28
N VAL A 105 -17.10 -12.60 3.66
CA VAL A 105 -16.29 -11.96 4.70
C VAL A 105 -16.94 -12.27 6.04
N GLY A 106 -16.31 -13.13 6.84
CA GLY A 106 -16.66 -13.35 8.23
C GLY A 106 -16.10 -12.23 9.11
N MET A 107 -16.89 -11.75 10.05
CA MET A 107 -16.50 -10.69 10.98
C MET A 107 -16.92 -11.06 12.41
N LYS A 108 -16.01 -10.87 13.36
CA LYS A 108 -16.29 -10.89 14.80
C LYS A 108 -16.08 -9.51 15.38
N VAL A 109 -17.07 -9.02 16.15
CA VAL A 109 -16.97 -7.75 16.90
C VAL A 109 -16.35 -7.98 18.30
N ALA A 110 -16.42 -9.20 18.82
CA ALA A 110 -15.78 -9.63 20.06
C ALA A 110 -14.94 -10.89 19.81
N TYR A 111 -13.81 -11.03 20.49
CA TYR A 111 -12.91 -12.20 20.34
C TYR A 111 -13.62 -13.54 20.59
N ASN A 112 -14.55 -13.54 21.54
CA ASN A 112 -15.29 -14.73 21.98
C ASN A 112 -16.64 -14.87 21.27
N GLY A 113 -16.96 -13.96 20.34
CA GLY A 113 -18.23 -13.97 19.62
C GLY A 113 -18.25 -14.96 18.47
N GLU A 114 -19.42 -15.12 17.86
CA GLU A 114 -19.60 -15.91 16.64
C GLU A 114 -19.29 -15.10 15.38
N TYR A 115 -18.96 -15.79 14.29
CA TYR A 115 -18.69 -15.16 12.99
C TYR A 115 -19.99 -14.76 12.29
N CYS A 116 -20.12 -13.46 11.98
CA CYS A 116 -21.15 -12.95 11.09
C CYS A 116 -20.61 -12.88 9.66
N PHE A 117 -21.19 -13.64 8.73
CA PHE A 117 -20.73 -13.71 7.34
C PHE A 117 -21.50 -12.77 6.42
N HIS A 118 -20.78 -11.91 5.70
CA HIS A 118 -21.34 -10.93 4.78
C HIS A 118 -20.88 -11.17 3.34
N SER A 119 -21.81 -11.02 2.39
CA SER A 119 -21.51 -11.04 0.95
C SER A 119 -21.18 -9.62 0.46
N ALA A 120 -19.92 -9.40 0.08
CA ALA A 120 -19.41 -8.11 -0.37
C ALA A 120 -19.46 -7.86 -1.90
N PRO A 121 -19.32 -8.86 -2.80
CA PRO A 121 -19.43 -8.62 -4.24
C PRO A 121 -20.79 -8.08 -4.68
N LYS A 122 -20.83 -7.30 -5.76
CA LYS A 122 -22.07 -6.89 -6.42
C LYS A 122 -22.83 -8.10 -6.98
N ARG A 123 -24.14 -7.98 -7.18
CA ARG A 123 -24.96 -9.08 -7.74
C ARG A 123 -24.40 -9.52 -9.09
N GLY A 124 -24.20 -10.82 -9.28
CA GLY A 124 -23.63 -11.40 -10.50
C GLY A 124 -22.11 -11.27 -10.64
N LYS A 125 -21.42 -10.61 -9.70
CA LYS A 125 -19.96 -10.52 -9.65
C LYS A 125 -19.40 -11.50 -8.62
N ARG A 126 -18.21 -12.01 -8.90
CA ARG A 126 -17.43 -12.90 -8.04
C ARG A 126 -16.08 -12.26 -7.73
N TRP A 127 -15.43 -12.72 -6.67
CA TRP A 127 -14.07 -12.29 -6.35
C TRP A 127 -13.07 -12.62 -7.45
N ALA A 128 -13.29 -13.70 -8.21
CA ALA A 128 -12.50 -14.07 -9.39
C ALA A 128 -12.61 -13.07 -10.55
N ASP A 129 -13.61 -12.17 -10.53
CA ASP A 129 -13.75 -11.14 -11.56
C ASP A 129 -12.94 -9.87 -11.21
N LEU A 130 -12.37 -9.80 -10.00
CA LEU A 130 -11.47 -8.72 -9.60
C LEU A 130 -10.14 -8.88 -10.35
N LYS A 131 -9.83 -7.91 -11.21
CA LYS A 131 -8.58 -7.87 -11.98
C LYS A 131 -7.94 -6.50 -11.83
N PRO A 132 -7.11 -6.28 -10.81
CA PRO A 132 -6.49 -4.99 -10.58
C PRO A 132 -5.41 -4.74 -11.64
N ALA A 133 -5.41 -3.54 -12.23
CA ALA A 133 -4.36 -3.12 -13.15
C ALA A 133 -3.05 -2.83 -12.40
N ILE A 134 -1.91 -2.89 -13.08
CA ILE A 134 -0.64 -2.44 -12.49
C ILE A 134 -0.72 -0.92 -12.28
N LEU A 135 -0.31 -0.47 -11.10
CA LEU A 135 -0.29 0.95 -10.78
C LEU A 135 0.79 1.66 -11.62
N ALA A 136 0.40 2.70 -12.36
CA ALA A 136 1.32 3.48 -13.16
C ALA A 136 2.34 4.23 -12.27
N SER A 137 3.56 4.37 -12.77
CA SER A 137 4.58 5.19 -12.10
C SER A 137 4.27 6.65 -12.33
N GLN A 138 3.63 7.29 -11.34
CA GLN A 138 3.26 8.70 -11.40
C GLN A 138 3.83 9.45 -10.19
N THR A 139 4.23 10.70 -10.41
CA THR A 139 4.64 11.59 -9.31
C THR A 139 3.43 12.33 -8.75
N THR A 140 3.32 12.38 -7.43
CA THR A 140 2.32 13.19 -6.73
C THR A 140 2.92 14.48 -6.18
N VAL A 141 4.17 14.79 -6.55
CA VAL A 141 4.90 15.95 -6.04
C VAL A 141 4.40 17.20 -6.75
N LYS A 142 3.94 18.19 -5.97
CA LYS A 142 3.49 19.48 -6.51
C LYS A 142 4.64 20.25 -7.16
N GLU A 143 4.33 21.03 -8.19
CA GLU A 143 5.31 21.86 -8.92
C GLU A 143 6.17 22.76 -8.02
N ALA A 144 5.58 23.39 -7.00
CA ALA A 144 6.33 24.20 -6.03
C ALA A 144 7.42 23.38 -5.34
N LYS A 145 7.10 22.16 -4.89
CA LYS A 145 8.08 21.26 -4.26
C LYS A 145 9.11 20.75 -5.26
N LYS A 146 8.73 20.51 -6.52
CA LYS A 146 9.69 20.12 -7.57
C LYS A 146 10.78 21.19 -7.72
N LYS A 147 10.39 22.47 -7.79
CA LYS A 147 11.33 23.61 -7.86
C LYS A 147 12.25 23.68 -6.65
N ASP A 148 11.70 23.53 -5.44
CA ASP A 148 12.48 23.54 -4.20
C ASP A 148 13.51 22.40 -4.16
N VAL A 149 13.11 21.19 -4.54
CA VAL A 149 14.02 20.03 -4.61
C VAL A 149 15.17 20.29 -5.59
N VAL A 150 14.88 20.82 -6.78
CA VAL A 150 15.92 21.15 -7.77
C VAL A 150 16.87 22.23 -7.25
N ALA A 151 16.35 23.26 -6.56
CA ALA A 151 17.16 24.30 -5.95
C ALA A 151 18.09 23.74 -4.85
N LEU A 152 17.59 22.84 -4.02
CA LEU A 152 18.37 22.17 -2.97
C LEU A 152 19.47 21.28 -3.56
N LEU A 153 19.16 20.48 -4.58
CA LEU A 153 20.15 19.63 -5.25
C LEU A 153 21.30 20.46 -5.83
N LYS A 154 20.98 21.62 -6.41
CA LYS A 154 22.00 22.56 -6.91
C LYS A 154 22.84 23.15 -5.77
N ALA A 155 22.23 23.52 -4.65
CA ALA A 155 22.94 24.09 -3.50
C ALA A 155 23.88 23.08 -2.82
N ILE A 156 23.49 21.80 -2.78
CA ILE A 156 24.30 20.70 -2.22
C ILE A 156 25.48 20.33 -3.14
N GLY A 157 25.40 20.64 -4.44
CA GLY A 157 26.45 20.29 -5.40
C GLY A 157 26.49 18.79 -5.71
N VAL A 158 25.32 18.18 -5.95
CA VAL A 158 25.19 16.75 -6.20
C VAL A 158 25.82 16.31 -7.53
N SER A 159 26.18 15.03 -7.63
CA SER A 159 26.72 14.45 -8.87
C SER A 159 25.67 14.37 -9.98
N GLU A 160 26.14 14.23 -11.22
CA GLU A 160 25.27 14.12 -12.40
C GLU A 160 24.31 12.92 -12.31
N ALA A 161 24.76 11.80 -11.74
CA ALA A 161 23.93 10.61 -11.55
C ALA A 161 22.73 10.86 -10.62
N VAL A 162 22.94 11.63 -9.55
CA VAL A 162 21.87 12.01 -8.61
C VAL A 162 20.89 12.96 -9.29
N SER A 163 21.42 13.96 -10.01
CA SER A 163 20.58 14.90 -10.76
C SER A 163 19.70 14.19 -11.78
N ALA A 164 20.27 13.27 -12.56
CA ALA A 164 19.55 12.49 -13.56
C ALA A 164 18.42 11.65 -12.94
N PHE A 165 18.65 11.02 -11.78
CA PHE A 165 17.62 10.30 -11.05
C PHE A 165 16.43 11.19 -10.69
N TYR A 166 16.69 12.35 -10.07
CA TYR A 166 15.61 13.25 -9.67
C TYR A 166 14.89 13.88 -10.86
N SER A 167 15.58 14.18 -11.96
CA SER A 167 14.93 14.63 -13.20
C SER A 167 13.97 13.58 -13.75
N ALA A 168 14.35 12.31 -13.74
CA ALA A 168 13.48 11.21 -14.17
C ALA A 168 12.34 10.90 -13.19
N ALA A 169 12.57 11.07 -11.87
CA ALA A 169 11.55 10.80 -10.85
C ALA A 169 10.50 11.93 -10.73
N LEU A 170 10.88 13.16 -11.06
CA LEU A 170 10.00 14.34 -11.00
C LEU A 170 9.34 14.66 -12.34
N SER A 171 9.73 14.01 -13.43
CA SER A 171 9.03 14.14 -14.71
C SER A 171 7.64 13.50 -14.62
N ASP A 172 6.65 14.19 -15.15
CA ASP A 172 5.28 13.67 -15.19
C ASP A 172 5.20 12.60 -16.28
N VAL A 173 5.10 11.33 -15.90
CA VAL A 173 4.61 10.30 -16.83
C VAL A 173 3.10 10.43 -16.90
N ASN A 174 2.64 11.44 -17.64
CA ASN A 174 1.24 11.67 -17.92
C ASN A 174 0.83 10.85 -19.16
N GLU A 175 0.59 9.56 -18.98
CA GLU A 175 -0.22 8.77 -19.90
C GLU A 175 -1.52 8.37 -19.19
N ASN A 176 -2.39 9.37 -19.07
CA ASN A 176 -3.86 9.34 -19.11
C ASN A 176 -4.45 10.27 -18.05
N ALA A 177 -4.79 11.46 -18.52
CA ALA A 177 -5.83 12.28 -17.95
C ALA A 177 -7.11 11.43 -17.82
N HIS A 178 -7.68 11.38 -16.62
CA HIS A 178 -9.12 11.20 -16.49
C HIS A 178 -9.67 12.27 -15.56
N GLN A 179 -10.60 13.02 -16.15
CA GLN A 179 -11.39 14.15 -15.68
C GLN A 179 -11.44 14.38 -14.16
N SER A 180 -11.12 15.63 -13.81
CA SER A 180 -11.78 16.36 -12.75
C SER A 180 -13.30 16.28 -12.92
N ASP A 181 -13.99 15.60 -12.00
CA ASP A 181 -15.42 15.85 -11.77
C ASP A 181 -15.52 17.18 -11.01
N GLU A 182 -15.73 18.27 -11.76
CA GLU A 182 -16.40 19.45 -11.25
C GLU A 182 -17.89 19.08 -11.12
N ASP A 183 -18.41 19.03 -9.89
CA ASP A 183 -19.86 19.04 -9.65
C ASP A 183 -20.36 20.49 -9.78
N PRO A 184 -21.32 20.80 -10.68
CA PRO A 184 -22.08 22.03 -10.63
C PRO A 184 -23.36 21.89 -9.77
N GLU A 185 -23.55 22.95 -8.98
CA GLU A 185 -24.72 23.38 -8.18
C GLU A 185 -25.07 22.66 -6.87
#